data_AF-A0A8T4YSW8-F1
#
_entry.id   AF-A0A8T4YSW8-F1
#
_cell.length_a   1.000
_cell.length_b   1.000
_cell.length_c   1.000
_cell.angle_alpha   90.00
_cell.angle_beta   90.00
_cell.angle_gamma   90.00
#
_symmetry.space_group_name_H-M   'P 1'
#
loop_
_entity.id
_entity.type
_entity.pdbx_description
1 polymer ?
#
loop_
_entity_poly.entity_id
_entity_poly.type
_entity_poly.pdbx_seq_one_letter_code
_entity_poly.pdbx_strand_id
1 'polypeptide(L)'
;NGGKYKGLTVEKAKEIIVKDLEAVGLLEKVEPIRQEIGVCDRCKTPIEILERKQWFMKTRILTDRVEKEANEVVWYPDYMKTRLIDWARSLDWDWVISRQRIFATPIPIWYC
;
A
#
# COMPACT_ATOMS: atom_id res chain seq x y z
N ASN A 1 -19.97 -0.65 6.92
CA ASN A 1 -21.09 0.31 6.69
C ASN A 1 -21.06 0.80 5.26
N GLY A 2 -21.92 0.24 4.38
CA GLY A 2 -21.98 0.63 2.96
C GLY A 2 -23.31 1.27 2.55
N GLY A 3 -24.22 1.51 3.50
CA GLY A 3 -25.55 2.08 3.25
C GLY A 3 -26.28 1.37 2.11
N LYS A 4 -26.88 2.17 1.22
CA LYS A 4 -27.60 1.70 0.02
C LYS A 4 -26.72 1.03 -1.03
N TYR A 5 -25.40 1.15 -0.94
CA TYR A 5 -24.43 0.56 -1.90
C TYR A 5 -23.89 -0.80 -1.46
N LYS A 6 -24.37 -1.32 -0.32
CA LYS A 6 -23.89 -2.58 0.26
C LYS A 6 -24.10 -3.75 -0.72
N GLY A 7 -23.05 -4.54 -0.92
CA GLY A 7 -23.09 -5.75 -1.78
C GLY A 7 -22.82 -5.47 -3.26
N LEU A 8 -22.63 -4.22 -3.65
CA LEU A 8 -22.20 -3.86 -5.00
C LEU A 8 -20.68 -4.02 -5.16
N THR A 9 -20.24 -4.25 -6.41
CA THR A 9 -18.83 -4.10 -6.76
C THR A 9 -18.44 -2.62 -6.75
N VAL A 10 -17.15 -2.34 -6.63
CA VAL A 10 -16.63 -0.96 -6.55
C VAL A 10 -17.01 -0.16 -7.80
N GLU A 11 -16.99 -0.77 -8.99
CA GLU A 11 -17.34 -0.14 -10.25
C GLU A 11 -18.81 0.26 -10.29
N LYS A 12 -19.70 -0.68 -9.95
CA LYS A 12 -21.15 -0.43 -9.90
C LYS A 12 -21.50 0.61 -8.84
N ALA A 13 -20.84 0.56 -7.68
CA ALA A 13 -21.04 1.55 -6.64
C ALA A 13 -20.66 2.96 -7.12
N LYS A 14 -19.52 3.11 -7.80
CA LYS A 14 -19.09 4.40 -8.37
C LYS A 14 -20.11 4.97 -9.35
N GLU A 15 -20.64 4.16 -10.26
CA GLU A 15 -21.66 4.60 -11.24
C GLU A 15 -22.94 5.12 -10.56
N ILE A 16 -23.43 4.42 -9.54
CA ILE A 16 -24.64 4.82 -8.81
C ILE A 16 -24.38 6.06 -7.96
N ILE A 17 -23.21 6.15 -7.31
CA ILE A 17 -22.82 7.32 -6.52
C ILE A 17 -22.81 8.59 -7.39
N VAL A 18 -22.28 8.52 -8.61
CA VAL A 18 -22.28 9.67 -9.53
C VAL A 18 -23.71 10.11 -9.85
N LYS A 19 -24.61 9.18 -10.17
CA LYS A 19 -26.03 9.48 -10.44
C LYS A 19 -26.74 10.07 -9.23
N ASP A 20 -26.45 9.55 -8.04
CA ASP A 20 -27.04 10.06 -6.80
C ASP A 20 -26.58 11.49 -6.50
N LEU A 21 -25.29 11.79 -6.71
CA LEU A 21 -24.72 13.14 -6.53
C LEU A 21 -25.32 14.14 -7.53
N GLU A 22 -25.54 13.70 -8.77
CA GLU A 22 -26.23 14.50 -9.79
C GLU A 22 -27.68 14.80 -9.39
N ALA A 23 -28.42 13.78 -8.92
CA ALA A 23 -29.82 13.93 -8.53
C ALA A 23 -30.04 14.90 -7.35
N VAL A 24 -29.06 15.04 -6.46
CA VAL A 24 -29.11 15.99 -5.33
C VAL A 24 -28.42 17.32 -5.62
N GLY A 25 -27.94 17.54 -6.85
CA GLY A 25 -27.29 18.80 -7.26
C GLY A 25 -25.92 19.05 -6.62
N LEU A 26 -25.24 17.99 -6.16
CA LEU A 26 -23.90 18.06 -5.55
C LEU A 26 -22.77 17.69 -6.52
N LEU A 27 -23.09 17.45 -7.80
CA LEU A 27 -22.12 17.14 -8.85
C LEU A 27 -21.80 18.40 -9.65
N GLU A 28 -20.56 18.89 -9.54
CA GLU A 28 -20.10 20.07 -10.29
C GLU A 28 -19.68 19.73 -11.72
N LYS A 29 -18.84 18.69 -11.90
CA LYS A 29 -18.26 18.32 -13.20
C LYS A 29 -17.87 16.85 -13.25
N VAL A 30 -17.97 16.26 -14.44
CA VAL A 30 -17.41 14.94 -14.77
C VAL A 30 -16.51 15.10 -15.99
N GLU A 31 -15.25 14.68 -15.88
CA GLU A 31 -14.29 14.75 -16.98
C GLU A 31 -13.33 13.55 -17.00
N PRO A 32 -12.84 13.15 -18.18
CA PRO A 32 -11.85 12.10 -18.29
C PRO A 32 -10.49 12.62 -17.80
N ILE A 33 -9.90 11.90 -16.85
CA ILE A 33 -8.54 12.18 -16.34
C ILE A 33 -7.61 11.01 -16.63
N ARG A 34 -6.32 11.30 -16.77
CA ARG A 34 -5.27 10.29 -16.72
C ARG A 34 -4.80 10.17 -15.28
N GLN A 35 -4.83 8.95 -14.76
CA GLN A 35 -4.41 8.63 -13.40
C GLN A 35 -3.45 7.45 -13.43
N GLU A 36 -2.34 7.55 -12.72
CA GLU A 36 -1.48 6.42 -12.44
C GLU A 36 -2.01 5.67 -11.22
N ILE A 37 -2.19 4.35 -11.37
CA ILE A 37 -2.70 3.50 -10.29
C ILE A 37 -1.69 2.41 -9.96
N GLY A 38 -1.50 2.18 -8.66
CA GLY A 38 -0.72 1.04 -8.18
C GLY A 38 -1.44 -0.27 -8.51
N VAL A 39 -0.72 -1.22 -9.10
CA VAL A 39 -1.24 -2.55 -9.42
C VAL A 39 -0.44 -3.62 -8.70
N CYS A 40 -1.10 -4.74 -8.40
CA CYS A 40 -0.44 -5.91 -7.83
C CYS A 40 0.64 -6.40 -8.80
N ASP A 41 1.88 -6.52 -8.33
CA ASP A 41 2.99 -6.92 -9.19
C ASP A 41 2.77 -8.30 -9.85
N ARG A 42 2.02 -9.21 -9.20
CA ARG A 42 1.78 -10.56 -9.74
C ARG A 42 0.58 -10.63 -10.69
N CYS A 43 -0.60 -10.23 -10.23
CA CYS A 43 -1.85 -10.40 -11.00
C CYS A 43 -2.29 -9.14 -11.75
N LYS A 44 -1.58 -8.02 -11.58
CA LYS A 44 -1.83 -6.72 -12.22
C LYS A 44 -3.20 -6.09 -11.91
N THR A 45 -3.96 -6.66 -10.97
CA THR A 45 -5.19 -6.05 -10.44
C THR A 45 -4.85 -4.75 -9.69
N PRO A 46 -5.62 -3.66 -9.85
CA PRO A 46 -5.46 -2.45 -9.06
C PRO A 46 -5.45 -2.72 -7.55
N ILE A 47 -4.56 -2.05 -6.83
CA ILE A 47 -4.43 -2.18 -5.38
C ILE A 47 -5.44 -1.25 -4.69
N GLU A 48 -6.07 -1.76 -3.65
CA GLU A 48 -6.91 -0.97 -2.74
C GLU A 48 -6.21 -0.82 -1.39
N ILE A 49 -6.27 0.39 -0.82
CA ILE A 49 -5.77 0.67 0.53
C ILE A 49 -6.91 0.42 1.51
N LEU A 50 -6.75 -0.59 2.36
CA LEU A 50 -7.76 -1.00 3.33
C LEU A 50 -7.16 -1.04 4.73
N GLU A 51 -7.92 -0.56 5.72
CA GLU A 51 -7.55 -0.74 7.12
C GLU A 51 -7.79 -2.19 7.55
N ARG A 52 -6.72 -2.85 7.99
CA ARG A 52 -6.73 -4.22 8.50
C ARG A 52 -5.71 -4.37 9.62
N LYS A 53 -6.03 -5.20 10.62
CA LYS A 53 -5.04 -5.64 11.62
C LYS A 53 -3.99 -6.50 10.89
N GLN A 54 -2.74 -6.09 10.96
CA GLN A 54 -1.60 -6.75 10.34
C GLN A 54 -0.41 -6.75 11.32
N TRP A 55 0.55 -7.64 11.09
CA TRP A 55 1.81 -7.68 11.82
C TRP A 55 2.85 -6.82 11.12
N PHE A 56 3.52 -5.97 11.90
CA PHE A 56 4.53 -5.03 11.43
C PHE A 56 5.86 -5.28 12.13
N MET A 57 6.94 -5.13 11.40
CA MET A 57 8.28 -5.00 11.97
C MET A 57 8.63 -3.52 12.03
N LYS A 58 9.05 -3.03 13.21
CA LYS A 58 9.53 -1.66 13.37
C LYS A 58 10.85 -1.48 12.62
N THR A 59 10.77 -1.13 11.34
CA THR A 59 11.94 -0.99 10.45
C THR A 59 12.57 0.37 10.58
N ARG A 60 11.77 1.41 10.86
CA ARG A 60 12.26 2.79 10.87
C ARG A 60 13.28 3.05 11.98
N ILE A 61 13.21 2.31 13.08
CA ILE A 61 14.21 2.40 14.16
C ILE A 61 15.58 1.83 13.75
N LEU A 62 15.65 1.10 12.64
CA LEU A 62 16.89 0.51 12.13
C LEU A 62 17.57 1.40 11.08
N THR A 63 16.96 2.52 10.66
CA THR A 63 17.48 3.35 9.57
C THR A 63 18.92 3.81 9.80
N ASP A 64 19.26 4.29 11.00
CA ASP A 64 20.64 4.72 11.32
C ASP A 64 21.64 3.56 11.25
N ARG A 65 21.21 2.37 11.68
CA ARG A 65 22.02 1.15 11.58
C ARG A 65 22.22 0.76 10.12
N VAL A 66 21.17 0.78 9.30
CA VAL A 66 21.27 0.46 7.87
C VAL A 66 22.26 1.40 7.19
N GLU A 67 22.21 2.70 7.48
CA GLU A 67 23.16 3.67 6.92
C GLU A 67 24.60 3.40 7.36
N LYS A 68 24.82 3.08 8.64
CA LYS A 68 26.15 2.71 9.14
C LYS A 68 26.70 1.51 8.37
N GLU A 69 25.94 0.41 8.32
CA GLU A 69 26.36 -0.82 7.65
C GLU A 69 26.56 -0.60 6.14
N ALA A 70 25.73 0.24 5.51
CA ALA A 70 25.89 0.61 4.10
C ALA A 70 27.23 1.30 3.82
N ASN A 71 27.83 2.00 4.79
CA ASN A 71 29.16 2.59 4.63
C ASN A 71 30.32 1.61 4.80
N GLU A 72 30.09 0.45 5.43
CA GLU A 72 31.09 -0.60 5.63
C GLU A 72 31.14 -1.59 4.45
N VAL A 73 30.08 -1.65 3.65
CA VAL A 73 29.99 -2.49 2.45
C VAL A 73 30.71 -1.84 1.26
N VAL A 74 31.41 -2.66 0.45
CA VAL A 74 31.94 -2.23 -0.85
C VAL A 74 30.87 -2.39 -1.91
N TRP A 75 30.53 -1.29 -2.60
CA TRP A 75 29.44 -1.23 -3.57
C TRP A 75 29.94 -1.22 -5.00
N TYR A 76 29.25 -1.98 -5.86
CA TYR A 76 29.47 -1.98 -7.29
C TYR A 76 28.13 -1.92 -8.03
N PRO A 77 27.81 -0.82 -8.73
CA PRO A 77 28.53 0.46 -8.74
C PRO A 77 28.42 1.23 -7.40
N ASP A 78 29.33 2.17 -7.19
CA ASP A 78 29.49 2.93 -5.95
C ASP A 78 28.22 3.69 -5.50
N TYR A 79 27.48 4.27 -6.45
CA TYR A 79 26.25 5.02 -6.16
C TYR A 79 25.10 4.17 -5.61
N MET A 80 25.19 2.83 -5.65
CA MET A 80 24.16 1.96 -5.07
C MET A 80 24.06 2.14 -3.55
N LYS A 81 25.16 2.53 -2.89
CA LYS A 81 25.15 2.89 -1.47
C LYS A 81 24.13 3.99 -1.20
N THR A 82 24.17 5.07 -1.97
CA THR A 82 23.28 6.21 -1.82
C THR A 82 21.83 5.80 -1.99
N ARG A 83 21.52 4.92 -2.96
CA ARG A 83 20.15 4.42 -3.15
C ARG A 83 19.60 3.65 -1.95
N LEU A 84 20.43 2.82 -1.30
CA LEU A 84 20.01 2.10 -0.09
C LEU A 84 19.74 3.09 1.05
N ILE A 85 20.64 4.06 1.25
CA ILE A 85 20.51 5.06 2.31
C ILE A 85 19.26 5.91 2.09
N ASP A 86 19.06 6.42 0.87
CA ASP A 86 17.90 7.21 0.49
C ASP A 86 16.61 6.42 0.71
N TRP A 87 16.57 5.16 0.28
CA TRP A 87 15.43 4.27 0.51
C TRP A 87 15.14 4.08 2.00
N ALA A 88 16.16 3.82 2.82
CA ALA A 88 15.99 3.58 4.25
C ALA A 88 15.53 4.85 5.00
N ARG A 89 15.97 6.03 4.54
CA ARG A 89 15.60 7.35 5.08
C ARG A 89 14.21 7.80 4.60
N SER A 90 13.78 7.37 3.41
CA SER A 90 12.46 7.69 2.85
C SER A 90 11.33 6.77 3.31
N LEU A 91 11.60 5.79 4.19
CA LEU A 91 10.56 4.91 4.71
C LEU A 91 9.57 5.69 5.58
N ASP A 92 8.39 5.96 5.03
CA ASP A 92 7.30 6.57 5.78
C ASP A 92 6.75 5.63 6.85
N TRP A 93 6.59 4.34 6.50
CA TRP A 93 5.88 3.35 7.32
C TRP A 93 6.75 2.14 7.66
N ASP A 94 6.38 1.47 8.74
CA ASP A 94 6.99 0.20 9.15
C ASP A 94 6.58 -0.93 8.21
N TRP A 95 7.46 -1.93 8.06
CA TRP A 95 7.22 -3.02 7.13
C TRP A 95 6.11 -3.96 7.60
N VAL A 96 5.04 -4.06 6.80
CA VAL A 96 4.01 -5.09 6.96
C VAL A 96 4.63 -6.45 6.62
N ILE A 97 4.74 -7.35 7.60
CA ILE A 97 5.31 -8.69 7.42
C ILE A 97 4.24 -9.78 7.23
N SER A 98 3.01 -9.56 7.71
CA SER A 98 1.93 -10.53 7.54
C SER A 98 1.37 -10.55 6.13
N ARG A 99 0.95 -11.74 5.68
CA ARG A 99 0.27 -11.94 4.38
C ARG A 99 -0.89 -12.91 4.58
N GLN A 100 -2.01 -12.64 3.93
CA GLN A 100 -3.16 -13.56 3.89
C GLN A 100 -2.94 -14.57 2.77
N ARG A 101 -2.08 -15.57 3.02
CA ARG A 101 -1.73 -16.63 2.06
C ARG A 101 -1.68 -17.98 2.76
N ILE A 102 -2.02 -19.03 2.02
CA ILE A 102 -1.93 -20.41 2.50
C ILE A 102 -0.50 -20.95 2.31
N PHE A 103 0.16 -20.60 1.21
CA PHE A 103 1.51 -21.06 0.89
C PHE A 103 2.57 -20.06 1.38
N ALA A 104 2.99 -20.20 2.64
CA ALA A 104 4.06 -19.42 3.27
C ALA A 104 4.48 -20.05 4.62
N THR A 105 5.60 -19.57 5.18
CA THR A 105 5.95 -19.84 6.59
C THR A 105 4.91 -19.16 7.51
N PRO A 106 4.27 -19.90 8.44
CA PRO A 106 3.30 -19.31 9.36
C PRO A 106 3.98 -18.40 10.39
N ILE A 107 3.29 -17.34 10.80
CA ILE A 107 3.73 -16.50 11.92
C ILE A 107 3.41 -17.26 13.22
N PRO A 108 4.41 -17.56 14.09
CA PRO A 108 4.23 -18.39 15.27
C PRO A 108 3.61 -17.59 16.43
N ILE A 109 2.34 -17.20 16.28
CA ILE A 109 1.59 -16.45 17.29
C ILE A 109 0.24 -17.15 17.50
N TRP A 110 -0.11 -17.36 18.76
CA TRP A 110 -1.36 -17.99 19.19
C TRP A 110 -2.16 -16.99 20.04
N TYR A 111 -3.48 -16.97 19.87
CA TYR A 111 -4.40 -16.16 20.66
C TYR A 111 -5.09 -17.06 21.69
N CYS A 112 -5.29 -16.55 22.91
CA CYS A 112 -6.03 -17.22 23.98
C CYS A 112 -7.54 -17.11 23.76
#